data_AF-A0A4R3U1A6-F1
#
_entry.id   AF-A0A4R3U1A6-F1
#
_cell.length_a   1.000
_cell.length_b   1.000
_cell.length_c   1.000
_cell.angle_alpha   90.00
_cell.angle_beta   90.00
_cell.angle_gamma   90.00
#
_symmetry.space_group_name_H-M   'P 1'
#
loop_
_entity.id
_entity.type
_entity.pdbx_description
1 polymer ?
#
loop_
_entity_poly.entity_id
_entity_poly.type
_entity_poly.pdbx_seq_one_letter_code
_entity_poly.pdbx_strand_id
1 'polypeptide(L)'
;MRSPLALTLTGSPVVTGAENIRAYWRKAYGHVESADLKILSWSWDEAIARLTVWWQLGDTRASEFMDFDETGRVARSEAFYGK
;
A
#
# COMPACT_ATOMS: atom_id res chain seq x y z
N MET A 1 -5.47 -5.25 -3.65
CA MET A 1 -4.55 -4.89 -2.56
C MET A 1 -4.58 -5.97 -1.48
N ARG A 2 -3.42 -6.35 -0.96
CA ARG A 2 -3.25 -7.21 0.22
C ARG A 2 -2.61 -6.41 1.34
N SER A 3 -3.08 -6.56 2.57
CA SER A 3 -2.54 -5.82 3.72
C SER A 3 -2.97 -6.47 5.03
N PRO A 4 -2.05 -6.69 6.00
CA PRO A 4 -2.41 -7.07 7.36
C PRO A 4 -3.40 -6.08 8.01
N LEU A 5 -3.25 -4.78 7.72
CA LEU A 5 -4.17 -3.74 8.22
C LEU A 5 -5.58 -3.88 7.63
N ALA A 6 -5.70 -4.38 6.40
CA ALA A 6 -7.01 -4.63 5.79
C ALA A 6 -7.79 -5.71 6.54
N LEU A 7 -7.12 -6.75 7.05
CA LEU A 7 -7.75 -7.78 7.87
C LEU A 7 -8.40 -7.17 9.11
N THR A 8 -7.67 -6.32 9.83
CA THR A 8 -8.17 -5.64 11.04
C THR A 8 -9.33 -4.70 10.74
N LEU A 9 -9.31 -4.00 9.60
CA LEU A 9 -10.30 -2.98 9.29
C LEU A 9 -11.53 -3.50 8.54
N THR A 10 -11.39 -4.58 7.77
CA THR A 10 -12.43 -5.08 6.85
C THR A 10 -12.84 -6.52 7.11
N GLY A 11 -12.13 -7.25 7.98
CA GLY A 11 -12.32 -8.68 8.18
C GLY A 11 -11.71 -9.57 7.09
N SER A 12 -11.10 -8.97 6.05
CA SER A 12 -10.42 -9.67 4.95
C SER A 12 -9.01 -9.08 4.74
N PRO A 13 -7.97 -9.91 4.54
CA PRO A 13 -6.64 -9.41 4.21
C PRO A 13 -6.53 -8.92 2.76
N VAL A 14 -7.57 -9.15 1.94
CA VAL A 14 -7.63 -8.82 0.52
C VAL A 14 -8.76 -7.82 0.28
N VAL A 15 -8.43 -6.71 -0.39
CA VAL A 15 -9.37 -5.68 -0.85
C VAL A 15 -9.30 -5.58 -2.37
N THR A 16 -10.43 -5.70 -3.04
CA THR A 16 -10.56 -5.72 -4.51
C THR A 16 -11.50 -4.62 -5.00
N GLY A 17 -11.20 -4.03 -6.16
CA GLY A 17 -11.97 -2.94 -6.75
C GLY A 17 -11.62 -1.56 -6.20
N ALA A 18 -11.61 -0.55 -7.08
CA ALA A 18 -11.15 0.80 -6.75
C ALA A 18 -11.96 1.46 -5.62
N GLU A 19 -13.29 1.28 -5.60
CA GLU A 19 -14.16 1.86 -4.58
C GLU A 19 -13.92 1.24 -3.19
N ASN A 20 -13.75 -0.07 -3.10
CA ASN A 20 -13.44 -0.74 -1.84
C ASN A 20 -12.05 -0.34 -1.32
N ILE A 21 -11.07 -0.22 -2.23
CA ILE A 21 -9.73 0.26 -1.89
C ILE A 21 -9.80 1.70 -1.36
N ARG A 22 -10.57 2.58 -2.00
CA ARG A 22 -10.80 3.96 -1.54
C ARG A 22 -11.46 4.00 -0.16
N ALA A 23 -12.50 3.19 0.06
CA ALA A 23 -13.19 3.10 1.35
C ALA A 23 -12.24 2.59 2.46
N TYR A 24 -11.41 1.59 2.15
CA TYR A 24 -10.36 1.10 3.04
C TYR A 24 -9.36 2.22 3.41
N TRP A 25 -8.81 2.94 2.43
CA TRP A 25 -7.86 4.03 2.70
C TRP A 25 -8.48 5.15 3.54
N ARG A 26 -9.74 5.53 3.25
CA ARG A 26 -10.46 6.51 4.06
C ARG A 26 -10.66 6.02 5.50
N LYS A 27 -10.95 4.74 5.71
CA LYS A 27 -11.08 4.18 7.07
C LYS A 27 -9.73 4.13 7.79
N ALA A 28 -8.67 3.75 7.08
CA ALA A 28 -7.34 3.58 7.65
C ALA A 28 -6.67 4.92 7.99
N TYR A 29 -6.78 5.93 7.12
CA TYR A 29 -6.02 7.17 7.23
C TYR A 29 -6.86 8.45 7.07
N GLY A 30 -8.19 8.35 6.94
CA GLY A 30 -9.05 9.53 6.76
C GLY A 30 -9.11 10.47 7.95
N HIS A 31 -8.54 10.09 9.10
CA HIS A 31 -8.36 10.93 10.28
C HIS A 31 -7.01 11.68 10.28
N VAL A 32 -6.13 11.41 9.31
CA VAL A 32 -4.81 12.05 9.22
C VAL A 32 -4.95 13.39 8.49
N GLU A 33 -4.91 14.49 9.23
CA GLU A 33 -5.04 15.85 8.68
C GLU A 33 -3.77 16.30 7.92
N SER A 34 -2.60 15.85 8.37
CA SER A 34 -1.33 15.99 7.65
C SER A 34 -0.47 14.75 7.88
N ALA A 35 -0.02 14.12 6.79
CA ALA A 35 0.85 12.96 6.82
C ALA A 35 2.23 13.36 6.30
N ASP A 36 3.25 13.37 7.17
CA ASP A 36 4.65 13.45 6.74
C ASP A 36 5.13 12.05 6.34
N LEU A 37 4.61 11.56 5.21
CA LEU A 37 4.99 10.26 4.66
C LEU A 37 6.36 10.38 3.99
N LYS A 38 7.35 9.72 4.58
CA LYS A 38 8.74 9.73 4.11
C LYS A 38 9.03 8.48 3.31
N ILE A 39 9.49 8.65 2.08
CA ILE A 39 10.08 7.55 1.30
C ILE A 39 11.51 7.35 1.83
N LEU A 40 11.76 6.16 2.36
CA LEU A 40 13.07 5.77 2.89
C LEU A 40 13.97 5.18 1.80
N SER A 41 13.38 4.38 0.90
CA SER A 41 14.05 3.75 -0.23
C SER A 41 13.02 3.26 -1.23
N TRP A 42 13.45 2.96 -2.44
CA TRP A 42 12.64 2.30 -3.46
C TRP A 42 13.53 1.46 -4.37
N SER A 43 12.91 0.48 -5.03
CA SER A 43 13.54 -0.32 -6.09
C SER A 43 12.52 -0.63 -7.17
N TRP A 44 12.98 -0.59 -8.42
CA TRP A 44 12.20 -1.01 -9.58
C TRP A 44 12.79 -2.29 -10.16
N ASP A 45 11.94 -3.29 -10.40
CA ASP A 45 12.28 -4.51 -11.11
C ASP A 45 11.58 -4.51 -12.47
N GLU A 46 12.36 -4.31 -13.53
CA GLU A 46 11.88 -4.28 -14.91
C GLU A 46 11.35 -5.64 -15.39
N ALA A 47 11.91 -6.75 -14.91
CA ALA A 47 11.57 -8.08 -15.41
C ALA A 47 10.15 -8.51 -15.03
N ILE A 48 9.65 -8.00 -13.90
CA ILE A 48 8.29 -8.30 -13.39
C ILE A 48 7.42 -7.04 -13.29
N ALA A 49 7.89 -5.90 -13.78
CA ALA A 49 7.23 -4.61 -13.69
C ALA A 49 6.75 -4.27 -12.26
N ARG A 50 7.65 -4.39 -11.28
CA ARG A 50 7.33 -4.18 -9.85
C ARG A 50 8.09 -3.00 -9.26
N LEU A 51 7.33 -2.10 -8.64
CA LEU A 51 7.87 -1.09 -7.73
C LEU A 51 7.76 -1.58 -6.29
N THR A 52 8.87 -1.56 -5.56
CA THR A 52 8.88 -1.72 -4.11
C THR A 52 9.26 -0.38 -3.49
N VAL A 53 8.47 0.07 -2.52
CA VAL A 53 8.69 1.31 -1.79
C VAL A 53 8.78 1.00 -0.31
N TRP A 54 9.81 1.49 0.37
CA TRP A 54 9.87 1.51 1.83
C TRP A 54 9.56 2.92 2.31
N TRP A 55 8.59 3.05 3.21
CA TRP A 55 8.15 4.34 3.72
C TRP A 55 7.96 4.33 5.22
N GLN A 56 7.92 5.54 5.79
CA GLN A 56 7.66 5.78 7.20
C GLN A 56 6.63 6.88 7.38
N LEU A 57 5.68 6.67 8.30
CA LEU A 57 4.69 7.64 8.75
C LEU A 57 4.65 7.62 10.28
N GLY A 58 5.15 8.69 10.93
CA GLY A 58 5.38 8.68 12.37
C GLY A 58 6.33 7.53 12.76
N ASP A 59 5.90 6.69 13.70
CA ASP A 59 6.64 5.49 14.13
C ASP A 59 6.33 4.26 13.25
N THR A 60 5.36 4.36 12.34
CA THR A 60 5.00 3.23 11.46
C THR A 60 5.98 3.14 10.31
N ARG A 61 6.60 1.98 10.14
CA ARG A 61 7.43 1.66 8.97
C ARG A 61 6.80 0.54 8.17
N ALA A 62 6.83 0.68 6.85
CA ALA A 62 6.22 -0.28 5.95
C ALA A 62 6.98 -0.40 4.63
N SER A 63 6.72 -1.50 3.94
CA SER A 63 7.08 -1.68 2.54
C SER A 63 5.83 -2.00 1.73
N GLU A 64 5.64 -1.36 0.59
CA GLU A 64 4.55 -1.64 -0.33
C GLU A 64 5.11 -2.09 -1.69
N PHE A 65 4.56 -3.20 -2.18
CA PHE A 65 4.90 -3.79 -3.46
C PHE A 65 3.75 -3.48 -4.40
N MET A 66 4.05 -2.96 -5.59
CA MET A 66 3.07 -2.62 -6.62
C MET A 66 3.53 -3.22 -7.94
N ASP A 67 2.75 -4.14 -8.48
CA ASP A 67 2.97 -4.65 -9.83
C ASP A 67 2.11 -3.89 -10.82
N PHE A 68 2.72 -3.55 -11.95
CA PHE A 68 2.12 -2.75 -13.00
C PHE A 68 1.67 -3.64 -14.15
N ASP A 69 0.53 -3.31 -14.75
CA ASP A 69 0.11 -3.87 -16.04
C ASP A 69 0.84 -3.19 -17.21
N GLU A 70 0.61 -3.71 -18.42
CA GLU A 70 1.19 -3.18 -19.67
C GLU A 70 0.78 -1.72 -19.97
N THR A 71 -0.25 -1.20 -19.29
CA THR A 71 -0.70 0.20 -19.42
C THR A 71 -0.06 1.12 -18.39
N GLY A 72 0.84 0.60 -17.56
CA GLY A 72 1.50 1.35 -16.50
C GLY A 72 0.59 1.64 -15.31
N ARG A 73 -0.46 0.85 -15.07
CA ARG A 73 -1.33 0.97 -13.90
C ARG A 73 -1.05 -0.14 -12.89
N VAL A 74 -1.23 0.16 -11.61
CA VAL A 74 -1.09 -0.84 -10.54
C VAL A 74 -2.19 -1.89 -10.68
N ALA A 75 -1.81 -3.12 -11.06
CA ALA A 75 -2.71 -4.25 -11.21
C ALA A 75 -2.92 -5.00 -9.89
N ARG A 76 -1.85 -5.12 -9.08
CA ARG A 76 -1.89 -5.69 -7.75
C ARG A 76 -0.92 -4.96 -6.83
N SER A 77 -1.26 -4.91 -5.55
CA SER A 77 -0.36 -4.37 -4.53
C SER A 77 -0.45 -5.15 -3.23
N GLU A 78 0.63 -5.12 -2.46
CA GLU A 78 0.74 -5.75 -1.16
C GLU A 78 1.55 -4.89 -0.19
N ALA A 79 0.99 -4.61 0.98
CA ALA A 79 1.62 -3.83 2.03
C ALA A 79 2.08 -4.73 3.17
N PHE A 80 3.31 -4.49 3.64
CA PHE A 80 3.91 -5.16 4.79
C PHE A 80 4.32 -4.10 5.81
N TYR A 81 4.04 -4.35 7.08
CA TYR A 81 4.34 -3.42 8.17
C TYR A 81 5.41 -4.04 9.06
N GLY A 82 6.45 -3.27 9.37
CA GLY A 82 7.53 -3.66 10.29
C GLY A 82 7.43 -2.89 11.60
N LYS A 83 7.92 -3.50 12.68
CA LYS A 83 8.22 -2.80 13.94
C LYS A 83 9.72 -2.57 14.02
#